data_AF-A0A1V4ITI7-F1
#
_entry.id   AF-A0A1V4ITI7-F1
#
_cell.length_a   1.000
_cell.length_b   1.000
_cell.length_c   1.000
_cell.angle_alpha   90.00
_cell.angle_beta   90.00
_cell.angle_gamma   90.00
#
_symmetry.space_group_name_H-M   'P 1'
#
loop_
_entity.id
_entity.type
_entity.pdbx_description
1 polymer ?
#
loop_
_entity_poly.entity_id
_entity_poly.type
_entity_poly.pdbx_seq_one_letter_code
_entity_poly.pdbx_strand_id
1 'polypeptide(L)'
;MKNIFKSYALRRALPVFVVLFFVLLGIIKIDIINTKALSPLGNTSENYKLVSEEFGEDFSNFIKDNSFLKIYEESEKDVLVRLGNSEFKISNESSYIRKIQEIIAKIKF
;
A
#
# COMPACT_ATOMS: atom_id res chain seq x y z
N MET A 1 -2.33 53.39 -14.94
CA MET A 1 -2.00 53.23 -13.50
C MET A 1 -2.21 51.82 -12.96
N LYS A 2 -3.25 51.07 -13.36
CA LYS A 2 -3.59 49.73 -12.83
C LYS A 2 -2.45 48.69 -12.91
N ASN A 3 -1.66 48.71 -13.99
CA ASN A 3 -0.57 47.73 -14.22
C ASN A 3 0.71 48.01 -13.40
N ILE A 4 0.97 49.27 -13.06
CA ILE A 4 2.14 49.66 -12.25
C ILE A 4 1.90 49.27 -10.79
N PHE A 5 0.68 49.50 -10.29
CA PHE A 5 0.27 49.11 -8.95
C PHE A 5 0.27 47.58 -8.77
N LYS A 6 -0.17 46.83 -9.80
CA LYS A 6 -0.11 45.36 -9.82
C LYS A 6 1.33 44.82 -9.78
N SER A 7 2.24 45.44 -10.52
CA SER A 7 3.67 45.09 -10.52
C SER A 7 4.34 45.40 -9.17
N TYR A 8 4.00 46.53 -8.55
CA TYR A 8 4.52 46.92 -7.25
C TYR A 8 4.02 46.02 -6.11
N ALA A 9 2.73 45.71 -6.12
CA ALA A 9 2.13 44.76 -5.18
C ALA A 9 2.73 43.35 -5.34
N LEU A 10 2.93 42.89 -6.58
CA LEU A 10 3.56 41.60 -6.87
C LEU A 10 5.01 41.55 -6.39
N ARG A 11 5.80 42.60 -6.61
CA ARG A 11 7.19 42.69 -6.14
C ARG A 11 7.32 42.67 -4.62
N ARG A 12 6.32 43.18 -3.89
CA ARG A 12 6.29 43.15 -2.42
C ARG A 12 5.71 41.84 -1.85
N ALA A 13 4.72 41.25 -2.52
CA ALA A 13 4.10 40.01 -2.08
C ALA A 13 4.97 38.77 -2.36
N LEU A 14 5.70 38.78 -3.49
CA LEU A 14 6.56 37.66 -3.90
C LEU A 14 7.56 37.22 -2.81
N PRO A 15 8.37 38.11 -2.18
CA PRO A 15 9.30 37.69 -1.13
C PRO A 15 8.58 37.10 0.09
N VAL A 16 7.38 37.61 0.43
CA VAL A 16 6.57 37.06 1.54
C VAL A 16 6.14 35.63 1.24
N PHE A 17 5.68 35.36 0.01
CA PHE A 17 5.33 34.00 -0.41
C PHE A 17 6.54 33.07 -0.45
N VAL A 18 7.71 33.56 -0.86
CA VAL A 18 8.95 32.76 -0.84
C VAL A 18 9.35 32.38 0.58
N VAL A 19 9.30 33.33 1.52
CA VAL A 19 9.59 33.05 2.94
C VAL A 19 8.57 32.05 3.51
N LEU A 20 7.28 32.24 3.22
CA LEU A 20 6.23 31.32 3.65
C LEU A 20 6.44 29.90 3.11
N PHE A 21 6.87 29.78 1.85
CA PHE A 21 7.20 28.50 1.23
C PHE A 21 8.32 27.77 1.97
N PHE A 22 9.40 28.49 2.35
CA PHE A 22 10.48 27.88 3.14
C PHE A 22 10.03 27.46 4.55
N VAL A 23 9.15 28.22 5.19
CA VAL A 23 8.56 27.85 6.49
C VAL A 23 7.77 26.54 6.36
N LEU A 24 6.93 26.42 5.33
CA LEU A 24 6.15 25.21 5.08
C LEU A 24 7.05 23.99 4.81
N LEU A 25 8.12 24.15 4.02
CA LEU A 25 9.10 23.08 3.80
C LEU A 25 9.79 22.64 5.10
N GLY A 26 10.07 23.57 6.01
CA GLY A 26 10.61 23.28 7.33
C GLY A 26 9.66 22.45 8.19
N ILE A 27 8.38 22.83 8.24
CA ILE A 27 7.34 22.09 8.97
C ILE A 27 7.20 20.68 8.40
N ILE A 28 7.09 20.52 7.08
CA ILE A 28 7.01 19.21 6.43
C ILE A 28 8.21 18.33 6.79
N LYS A 29 9.43 18.88 6.81
CA LYS A 29 10.63 18.13 7.21
C LYS A 29 10.56 17.66 8.66
N ILE A 30 10.13 18.53 9.56
CA ILE A 30 9.96 18.20 10.99
C ILE A 30 8.90 17.11 11.15
N ASP A 31 7.77 17.22 10.45
CA ASP A 31 6.71 16.23 10.47
C ASP A 31 7.17 14.87 9.94
N ILE A 32 7.99 14.84 8.88
CA ILE A 32 8.60 13.61 8.37
C ILE A 32 9.54 13.00 9.41
N ILE A 33 10.38 13.81 10.08
CA ILE A 33 11.30 13.32 11.12
C ILE A 33 10.53 12.76 12.31
N ASN A 34 9.54 13.49 12.80
CA ASN A 34 8.69 13.08 13.91
C ASN A 34 7.87 11.84 13.55
N THR A 35 7.30 11.80 12.35
CA THR A 35 6.57 10.62 11.86
C THR A 35 7.51 9.43 11.74
N LYS A 36 8.74 9.58 11.26
CA LYS A 36 9.73 8.49 11.24
C LYS A 36 10.13 8.02 12.63
N ALA A 37 10.21 8.92 13.61
CA ALA A 37 10.53 8.57 14.99
C ALA A 37 9.36 7.85 15.68
N LEU A 38 8.12 8.25 15.38
CA LEU A 38 6.90 7.71 15.99
C LEU A 38 6.30 6.52 15.21
N SER A 39 6.63 6.39 13.93
CA SER A 39 6.17 5.36 13.00
C SER A 39 7.26 5.13 11.94
N PRO A 40 8.26 4.30 12.25
CA PRO A 40 9.40 4.06 11.36
C PRO A 40 8.91 3.32 10.11
N LEU A 41 8.39 3.99 9.09
CA LEU A 41 7.91 3.36 7.84
C LEU A 41 9.07 3.00 6.89
N GLY A 42 10.11 2.34 7.40
CA GLY A 42 11.39 2.14 6.72
C GLY A 42 11.77 0.71 6.32
N ASN A 43 11.32 -0.31 7.06
CA ASN A 43 11.57 -1.71 6.71
C ASN A 43 10.50 -2.56 7.40
N THR A 44 9.46 -2.97 6.66
CA THR A 44 8.36 -3.79 7.19
C THR A 44 8.86 -5.04 7.91
N SER A 45 9.99 -5.62 7.49
CA SER A 45 10.63 -6.76 8.16
C SER A 45 11.35 -6.39 9.46
N GLU A 46 12.11 -5.29 9.48
CA GLU A 46 12.85 -4.85 10.68
C GLU A 46 11.91 -4.33 11.76
N ASN A 47 10.85 -3.61 11.38
CA ASN A 47 9.81 -3.18 12.32
C ASN A 47 9.01 -4.35 12.87
N TYR A 48 8.68 -5.33 12.02
CA TYR A 48 8.01 -6.55 12.49
C TYR A 48 8.87 -7.29 13.49
N LYS A 49 10.19 -7.34 13.26
CA LYS A 49 11.14 -7.96 14.18
C LYS A 49 11.28 -7.18 15.49
N LEU A 50 11.37 -5.86 15.43
CA LEU A 50 11.45 -4.98 16.60
C LEU A 50 10.18 -5.09 17.47
N VAL A 51 9.00 -5.02 16.84
CA VAL A 51 7.70 -5.18 17.49
C VAL A 51 7.53 -6.61 18.01
N SER A 52 7.98 -7.63 17.27
CA SER A 52 7.96 -9.01 17.74
C SER A 52 8.92 -9.27 18.90
N GLU A 53 10.01 -8.49 19.03
CA GLU A 53 10.94 -8.58 20.17
C GLU A 53 10.39 -7.86 21.41
N GLU A 54 9.78 -6.68 21.26
CA GLU A 54 9.17 -5.92 22.37
C GLU A 54 7.85 -6.51 22.88
N PHE A 55 6.97 -6.93 21.97
CA PHE A 55 5.63 -7.46 22.29
C PHE A 55 5.59 -9.00 22.31
N GLY A 56 6.68 -9.66 21.93
CA GLY A 56 6.90 -11.08 22.14
C GLY A 56 5.80 -12.00 21.60
N GLU A 57 5.47 -13.00 22.41
CA GLU A 57 4.52 -14.07 22.11
C GLU A 57 3.10 -13.55 21.83
N ASP A 58 2.71 -12.43 22.45
CA ASP A 58 1.37 -11.85 22.29
C ASP A 58 1.17 -11.22 20.91
N PHE A 59 2.18 -10.53 20.39
CA PHE A 59 2.15 -10.04 19.00
C PHE A 59 2.23 -11.18 17.99
N SER A 60 3.07 -12.19 18.28
CA SER A 60 3.11 -13.41 17.47
C SER A 60 1.74 -14.09 17.42
N ASN A 61 1.07 -14.25 18.56
CA ASN A 61 -0.27 -14.85 18.64
C ASN A 61 -1.36 -13.99 18.00
N PHE A 62 -1.22 -12.67 18.00
CA PHE A 62 -2.13 -11.75 17.31
C PHE A 62 -2.01 -11.83 15.78
N ILE A 63 -0.79 -11.93 15.25
CA ILE A 63 -0.54 -12.04 13.80
C ILE A 63 -0.68 -13.48 13.30
N LYS A 64 -0.43 -14.47 14.17
CA LYS A 64 -0.54 -15.89 13.85
C LYS A 64 -2.01 -16.25 13.69
N ASP A 65 -2.47 -16.04 12.46
CA ASP A 65 -3.75 -16.49 11.98
C ASP A 65 -3.83 -18.02 12.11
N ASN A 66 -4.34 -18.50 13.24
CA ASN A 66 -4.64 -19.92 13.50
C ASN A 66 -6.05 -20.28 13.03
N SER A 67 -6.68 -19.45 12.18
CA SER A 67 -8.01 -19.76 11.68
C SER A 67 -8.01 -21.06 10.89
N PHE A 68 -9.06 -21.85 11.12
CA PHE A 68 -9.30 -23.08 10.39
C PHE A 68 -9.58 -22.82 8.91
N LEU A 69 -10.13 -21.65 8.57
CA LEU A 69 -10.47 -21.24 7.21
C LEU A 69 -9.67 -20.00 6.83
N LYS A 70 -8.84 -20.12 5.78
CA LYS A 70 -8.07 -19.00 5.22
C LYS A 70 -8.43 -18.80 3.76
N ILE A 71 -8.64 -17.56 3.34
CA ILE A 71 -9.03 -17.22 1.97
C ILE A 71 -7.98 -16.23 1.45
N TYR A 72 -7.31 -16.60 0.35
CA TYR A 72 -6.29 -15.79 -0.30
C TYR A 72 -6.76 -15.46 -1.72
N GLU A 73 -6.68 -14.19 -2.08
CA GLU A 73 -6.87 -13.74 -3.46
C GLU A 73 -5.52 -13.84 -4.18
N GLU A 74 -5.34 -14.84 -5.05
CA GLU A 74 -4.07 -15.02 -5.78
C GLU A 74 -3.99 -14.10 -6.99
N SER A 75 -5.12 -13.75 -7.60
CA SER A 75 -5.25 -12.86 -8.77
C SER A 75 -6.73 -12.53 -9.01
N GLU A 76 -7.06 -11.58 -9.90
CA GLU A 76 -8.42 -11.07 -10.18
C GLU A 76 -9.52 -12.12 -10.46
N LYS A 77 -9.16 -13.41 -10.60
CA LYS A 77 -10.09 -14.50 -10.95
C LYS A 77 -9.98 -15.76 -10.09
N ASP A 78 -8.94 -15.87 -9.27
CA ASP A 78 -8.58 -17.11 -8.59
C ASP A 78 -8.48 -16.87 -7.07
N VAL A 79 -9.27 -17.64 -6.33
CA VAL A 79 -9.31 -17.61 -4.85
C VAL A 79 -8.79 -18.94 -4.31
N LEU A 80 -7.72 -18.89 -3.51
CA LEU A 80 -7.20 -20.04 -2.78
C LEU A 80 -7.84 -20.09 -1.40
N VAL A 81 -8.49 -21.19 -1.07
CA VAL A 81 -9.16 -21.43 0.21
C VAL A 81 -8.45 -22.58 0.92
N ARG A 82 -7.91 -22.34 2.12
CA ARG A 82 -7.34 -23.37 2.99
C ARG A 82 -8.30 -23.70 4.12
N LEU A 83 -8.65 -24.98 4.29
CA LEU A 83 -9.36 -25.52 5.45
C LEU A 83 -8.43 -26.46 6.21
N GLY A 84 -7.86 -26.01 7.32
CA GLY A 84 -6.86 -26.76 8.09
C GLY A 84 -5.65 -27.13 7.22
N ASN A 85 -5.48 -28.43 6.94
CA ASN A 85 -4.41 -28.96 6.09
C ASN A 85 -4.83 -29.18 4.63
N SER A 86 -6.09 -28.89 4.28
CA SER A 86 -6.61 -29.04 2.92
C SER A 86 -6.61 -27.71 2.19
N GLU A 87 -6.15 -27.70 0.95
CA GLU A 87 -6.10 -26.52 0.09
C GLU A 87 -7.02 -26.71 -1.12
N PHE A 88 -7.85 -25.72 -1.41
CA PHE A 88 -8.79 -25.71 -2.53
C PHE A 88 -8.62 -24.44 -3.33
N LYS A 89 -8.47 -24.56 -4.65
CA LYS A 89 -8.44 -23.40 -5.54
C LYS A 89 -9.79 -23.24 -6.21
N ILE A 90 -10.45 -22.13 -5.94
CA ILE A 90 -11.70 -21.71 -6.60
C ILE A 90 -11.28 -20.81 -7.75
N SER A 91 -11.27 -21.36 -8.97
CA SER A 91 -11.08 -20.57 -10.18
C SER A 91 -12.44 -20.22 -10.78
N ASN A 92 -12.58 -18.99 -11.30
CA ASN A 92 -13.77 -18.56 -12.03
C ASN A 92 -13.92 -19.32 -13.37
N GLU A 93 -12.86 -19.99 -13.84
CA GLU A 93 -12.88 -20.75 -15.08
C GLU A 93 -13.04 -22.25 -14.79
N SER A 94 -14.11 -22.86 -15.33
CA SER A 94 -14.24 -24.32 -15.20
C SER A 94 -13.20 -25.02 -16.08
N SER A 95 -12.59 -26.08 -15.54
CA SER A 95 -11.59 -26.90 -16.24
C SER A 95 -12.14 -27.51 -17.54
N TYR A 96 -13.46 -27.72 -17.61
CA TYR A 96 -14.16 -28.20 -18.79
C TYR A 96 -14.30 -27.12 -19.88
N ILE A 97 -14.65 -25.89 -19.50
CA ILE A 97 -14.76 -24.75 -20.43
C ILE A 97 -13.41 -24.45 -21.07
N ARG A 98 -12.33 -24.47 -20.29
CA ARG A 98 -10.97 -24.26 -20.81
C ARG A 98 -10.57 -25.32 -21.86
N LYS A 99 -10.85 -26.59 -21.60
CA LYS A 99 -10.59 -27.68 -22.57
C LYS A 99 -11.43 -27.52 -23.84
N ILE A 100 -12.70 -27.12 -23.73
CA ILE A 100 -13.55 -26.86 -24.89
C ILE A 100 -12.99 -25.70 -25.73
N GLN A 101 -12.56 -24.62 -25.08
CA GLN A 101 -11.92 -23.48 -25.75
C GLN A 101 -10.61 -23.86 -26.46
N GLU A 102 -9.76 -24.66 -25.81
CA GLU A 102 -8.52 -25.18 -26.43
C GLU A 102 -8.81 -26.01 -27.68
N ILE A 103 -9.82 -26.88 -27.64
CA ILE A 103 -10.24 -27.69 -28.80
C ILE A 103 -10.77 -26.79 -29.92
N ILE A 104 -11.64 -25.83 -29.60
CA ILE A 104 -12.19 -24.89 -30.59
C ILE A 104 -11.08 -24.05 -31.23
N ALA A 105 -10.11 -23.57 -30.44
CA ALA A 105 -8.98 -22.80 -30.94
C ALA A 105 -8.11 -23.62 -31.90
N LYS A 106 -7.94 -24.93 -31.64
CA LYS A 106 -7.17 -25.85 -32.48
C LYS A 106 -7.86 -26.20 -33.81
N ILE A 107 -9.19 -26.09 -33.88
CA ILE A 107 -9.98 -26.32 -35.10
C ILE A 107 -10.03 -25.07 -35.97
N LYS A 108 -9.86 -23.88 -35.37
CA LYS A 108 -9.88 -22.60 -36.08
C LYS A 108 -8.59 -22.28 -36.84
N PHE A 109 -7.57 -23.15 -36.73
CA PHE A 109 -6.28 -23.06 -37.41
C PHE A 109 -6.09 -24.23 -38.37
#